data_AF-B1XLW4-F1
#
_entry.id   AF-B1XLW4-F1
#
_cell.length_a   1.000
_cell.length_b   1.000
_cell.length_c   1.000
_cell.angle_alpha   90.00
_cell.angle_beta   90.00
_cell.angle_gamma   90.00
#
_symmetry.space_group_name_H-M   'P 1'
#
loop_
_entity.id
_entity.type
_entity.pdbx_description
1 polymer ?
#
loop_
_entity_poly.entity_id
_entity_poly.type
_entity_poly.pdbx_seq_one_letter_code
_entity_poly.pdbx_strand_id
1 'polypeptide(L)' 'MYVCLCRGITEKQIRQAAEQQSCSMKELSSVMGVGMDCGTCLEYAAQLLQDHHEQGCVKQPCTSSIA' A
#
# COMPACT_ATOMS: atom_id res chain seq x y z
N MET A 1 2.76 1.86 11.79
CA MET A 1 3.64 0.93 12.55
C MET A 1 4.67 0.27 11.64
N TYR A 2 5.60 -0.54 12.15
CA TYR A 2 6.45 -1.39 11.31
C TYR A 2 5.63 -2.57 10.77
N VAL A 3 5.75 -2.80 9.47
CA VAL A 3 5.08 -3.89 8.75
C VAL A 3 6.07 -4.98 8.36
N CYS A 4 7.23 -4.61 7.81
CA CYS A 4 8.31 -5.55 7.53
C CYS A 4 9.49 -5.28 8.45
N LEU A 5 9.76 -6.20 9.37
CA LEU A 5 10.89 -6.09 10.30
C LEU A 5 12.24 -6.37 9.62
N CYS A 6 12.29 -7.31 8.67
CA CYS A 6 13.52 -7.63 7.93
C CYS A 6 14.12 -6.43 7.21
N ARG A 7 13.27 -5.53 6.71
CA ARG A 7 13.69 -4.35 5.92
C ARG A 7 13.34 -3.02 6.56
N GLY A 8 12.83 -3.03 7.79
CA GLY A 8 12.45 -1.80 8.51
C GLY A 8 11.37 -0.98 7.81
N ILE A 9 10.45 -1.61 7.08
CA ILE A 9 9.39 -0.92 6.32
C ILE A 9 8.20 -0.65 7.22
N THR A 10 7.71 0.58 7.17
CA THR A 10 6.54 1.03 7.92
C THR A 10 5.29 1.07 7.05
N GLU A 11 4.14 0.99 7.71
CA GLU A 11 2.82 1.15 7.10
C GLU A 11 2.71 2.47 6.33
N LYS A 12 3.23 3.57 6.88
CA LYS A 12 3.19 4.87 6.21
C LYS A 12 3.91 4.82 4.86
N GLN A 13 5.07 4.18 4.81
CA GLN A 13 5.82 4.04 3.55
C GLN A 13 5.06 3.17 2.55
N ILE A 14 4.38 2.11 2.99
CA ILE A 14 3.54 1.27 2.11
C ILE A 14 2.37 2.08 1.54
N ARG A 15 1.67 2.87 2.38
CA ARG A 15 0.56 3.73 1.93
C ARG A 15 1.05 4.80 0.95
N GLN A 16 2.18 5.46 1.24
CA GLN A 16 2.78 6.45 0.34
C GLN A 16 3.19 5.84 -1.01
N ALA A 17 3.72 4.61 -1.01
CA ALA A 17 4.04 3.90 -2.25
C ALA A 17 2.78 3.57 -3.05
N ALA A 18 1.68 3.23 -2.37
CA ALA A 18 0.38 2.97 -2.99
C ALA A 18 -0.31 4.24 -3.55
N GLU A 19 -0.04 5.41 -2.96
CA GLU A 19 -0.58 6.71 -3.42
C GLU A 19 0.13 7.23 -4.67
N GLN A 20 1.46 7.06 -4.76
CA GLN A 20 2.27 7.62 -5.85
C GLN A 20 2.12 6.87 -7.16
N GLN A 21 1.66 5.63 -7.10
CA GLN A 21 1.54 4.72 -8.22
C GLN A 21 0.53 3.65 -7.78
N SER A 22 -0.43 3.31 -8.64
CA SER A 22 -1.37 2.21 -8.39
C SER A 22 -0.59 0.89 -8.31
N CYS A 23 0.03 0.65 -7.17
CA CYS A 23 1.11 -0.30 -7.01
C CYS A 23 0.52 -1.64 -6.60
N SER A 24 0.79 -2.70 -7.38
CA SER A 24 0.45 -4.06 -6.96
C SER A 24 1.42 -4.55 -5.87
N MET A 25 1.06 -5.62 -5.16
CA MET A 25 1.99 -6.27 -4.22
C MET A 25 3.34 -6.62 -4.87
N LYS A 26 3.33 -6.99 -6.16
CA LYS A 26 4.55 -7.34 -6.89
C LYS A 26 5.46 -6.12 -7.08
N GLU A 27 4.88 -4.97 -7.41
CA GLU A 27 5.64 -3.72 -7.53
C GLU A 27 6.10 -3.23 -6.16
N LEU A 28 5.25 -3.32 -5.13
CA LEU A 28 5.61 -2.99 -3.75
C LEU A 28 6.82 -3.82 -3.27
N SER A 29 6.82 -5.13 -3.53
CA SER A 29 7.97 -6.00 -3.26
C SER A 29 9.19 -5.62 -4.10
N SER A 30 9.02 -5.24 -5.37
CA SER A 30 10.14 -4.88 -6.24
C SER A 30 10.80 -3.55 -5.85
N VAL A 31 10.02 -2.56 -5.42
CA VAL A 31 10.51 -1.20 -5.12
C VAL A 31 11.02 -1.12 -3.69
N MET A 32 10.28 -1.66 -2.74
CA MET A 32 10.59 -1.53 -1.31
C MET A 32 11.23 -2.78 -0.72
N GLY A 33 11.07 -3.93 -1.38
CA GLY A 33 11.56 -5.19 -0.85
C GLY A 33 10.63 -5.90 0.13
N VAL A 34 9.39 -5.40 0.30
CA VAL A 34 8.46 -5.99 1.28
C VAL A 34 8.23 -7.47 0.95
N GLY A 35 8.32 -8.32 1.97
CA GLY A 35 8.04 -9.76 1.84
C GLY A 35 9.09 -10.60 1.11
N MET A 36 10.25 -10.04 0.72
CA MET A 36 11.29 -10.79 0.01
C MET A 36 12.15 -11.71 0.89
N ASP A 37 12.14 -11.52 2.22
CA ASP A 37 12.98 -12.31 3.14
C ASP A 37 12.14 -13.40 3.85
N CYS A 38 11.55 -13.11 5.02
CA CYS A 38 10.78 -14.10 5.78
C CYS A 38 9.31 -14.25 5.34
N GLY A 39 8.80 -13.33 4.53
CA GLY A 39 7.42 -13.36 4.01
C GLY A 39 6.29 -13.08 5.02
N THR A 40 6.54 -13.04 6.33
CA THR A 40 5.48 -12.90 7.35
C THR A 40 4.65 -11.62 7.23
N CYS A 41 5.23 -10.56 6.65
CA CYS A 41 4.55 -9.28 6.44
C CYS A 41 3.63 -9.24 5.21
N LEU A 42 3.64 -10.26 4.35
CA LEU A 42 2.96 -10.24 3.04
C LEU A 42 1.43 -10.07 3.18
N GLU A 43 0.80 -10.84 4.05
CA GLU A 43 -0.66 -10.79 4.22
C GLU A 43 -1.12 -9.43 4.77
N TYR A 44 -0.37 -8.87 5.72
CA TYR A 44 -0.68 -7.56 6.26
C TYR A 44 -0.40 -6.43 5.26
N ALA A 45 0.71 -6.50 4.52
CA ALA A 45 1.03 -5.54 3.47
C ALA A 45 0.00 -5.56 2.33
N ALA A 46 -0.50 -6.74 1.96
CA ALA A 46 -1.55 -6.89 0.95
C ALA A 46 -2.88 -6.28 1.41
N GLN A 47 -3.26 -6.47 2.68
CA GLN A 47 -4.44 -5.82 3.26
C GLN A 47 -4.31 -4.29 3.20
N LEU A 48 -3.15 -3.72 3.54
CA LEU A 48 -2.93 -2.27 3.44
C LEU A 48 -3.09 -1.73 2.02
N LEU A 49 -2.63 -2.48 1.01
CA LEU A 49 -2.82 -2.11 -0.39
C LEU A 49 -4.29 -2.24 -0.82
N GLN A 50 -4.98 -3.30 -0.39
CA GLN A 50 -6.39 -3.49 -0.69
C GLN A 50 -7.23 -2.38 -0.05
N ASP A 51 -7.02 -2.08 1.23
CA ASP A 51 -7.65 -0.96 1.93
C ASP A 51 -7.42 0.35 1.17
N HIS A 52 -6.22 0.57 0.62
CA HIS A 52 -5.91 1.77 -0.15
C HIS A 52 -6.68 1.83 -1.49
N HIS A 53 -6.78 0.72 -2.22
CA HIS A 53 -7.60 0.65 -3.44
C HIS A 53 -9.09 0.87 -3.15
N GLU A 54 -9.61 0.34 -2.05
CA GLU A 54 -11.00 0.53 -1.62
C GLU A 54 -11.27 1.97 -1.13
N GLN A 55 -10.27 2.62 -0.53
CA GLN A 55 -10.33 4.04 -0.17
C GLN A 55 -10.46 4.96 -1.39
N GLY A 56 -10.01 4.52 -2.57
CA GLY A 56 -10.26 5.19 -3.85
C GLY A 56 -11.75 5.29 -4.24
N CYS A 57 -12.62 4.47 -3.63
CA CYS A 57 -14.06 4.45 -3.92
C CYS A 57 -14.95 5.07 -2.82
N VAL A 58 -14.43 5.35 -1.61
CA VAL A 58 -15.29 5.78 -0.48
C VAL A 58 -15.04 7.21 0.02
N LYS A 59 -13.97 7.91 -0.38
CA LYS A 59 -13.75 9.32 0.05
C LYS A 59 -13.19 10.27 -1.02
N GLN A 60 -13.61 10.11 -2.26
CA GLN A 60 -13.76 11.29 -3.11
C GLN A 60 -15.20 11.76 -2.92
N PRO A 61 -15.48 12.89 -2.23
CA PRO A 61 -16.75 13.55 -2.46
C PRO A 61 -16.83 13.82 -3.97
N CYS A 62 -17.87 13.31 -4.62
CA CYS A 62 -18.29 13.75 -5.94
C CYS A 62 -18.66 15.25 -5.87
N THR A 63 -17.68 16.15 -5.77
CA THR A 63 -17.90 17.61 -5.76
C THR A 63 -16.98 18.32 -6.74
N SER A 64 -16.73 17.73 -7.90
CA SER A 64 -16.20 18.46 -9.05
C SER A 64 -16.55 17.78 -10.37
N SER A 65 -17.83 17.90 -10.77
CA SER A 65 -18.23 18.29 -12.13
C SER A 65 -19.74 18.54 -12.18
N ILE A 66 -20.17 19.69 -11.64
CA ILE A 66 -21.31 20.42 -12.18
C ILE A 66 -20.69 21.63 -12.87
N ALA A 67 -20.43 21.50 -14.18
CA ALA A 67 -20.27 22.58 -15.16
C ALA A 67 -20.16 21.92 -16.54
#